data_AF-A0A7K2Q7P0-F1
#
_entry.id   AF-A0A7K2Q7P0-F1
#
_cell.length_a   1.000
_cell.length_b   1.000
_cell.length_c   1.000
_cell.angle_alpha   90.00
_cell.angle_beta   90.00
_cell.angle_gamma   90.00
#
_symmetry.space_group_name_H-M   'P 1'
#
loop_
_entity.id
_entity.type
_entity.pdbx_description
1 polymer ?
#
loop_
_entity_poly.entity_id
_entity_poly.type
_entity_poly.pdbx_seq_one_letter_code
_entity_poly.pdbx_strand_id
1 'polypeptide(L)'
;MALVVVLTRPGGSPSARGEVFLQPAAATGPDPFTESTAAREAVPPPQSPAPSPQGATPGTGATATRSISGAAPGLYGGTRSVTSCDVDRQIRALSAEPAKNGAFASALGIRPQSVPAYLRSLTPVQLRTDTRVTNHGYRDGKATGYQAVLQAGTAVLIDDRGVPRVRCACGNPLGPPVALPADPKRHGRPWSSYQPSEVVVIAPSETVVHKFVIYDPHDRRWFERDRGDHRGEHDKPVPPPVLPPATAT
;
A
#
# COMPACT_ATOMS: atom_id res chain seq x y z
N MET A 1 -49.88 -19.69 -14.49
CA MET A 1 -49.21 -18.37 -14.54
C MET A 1 -48.06 -18.41 -13.56
N ALA A 2 -46.84 -18.70 -14.02
CA ALA A 2 -45.64 -18.74 -13.18
C ALA A 2 -44.92 -17.39 -13.30
N LEU A 3 -44.74 -16.69 -12.19
CA LEU A 3 -44.11 -15.38 -12.14
C LEU A 3 -42.58 -15.56 -12.08
N VAL A 4 -41.90 -15.30 -13.19
CA VAL A 4 -40.43 -15.24 -13.23
C VAL A 4 -40.00 -13.89 -12.69
N VAL A 5 -39.46 -13.88 -11.47
CA VAL A 5 -38.82 -12.69 -10.90
C VAL A 5 -37.36 -12.68 -11.39
N VAL A 6 -37.10 -11.91 -12.44
CA VAL A 6 -35.74 -11.62 -12.90
C VAL A 6 -35.16 -10.52 -11.99
N LEU A 7 -34.34 -10.91 -11.03
CA LEU A 7 -33.53 -9.99 -10.23
C LEU A 7 -32.34 -9.51 -11.07
N THR A 8 -32.52 -8.41 -11.81
CA THR A 8 -31.41 -7.67 -12.41
C THR A 8 -30.64 -6.96 -11.29
N ARG A 9 -29.49 -7.52 -10.89
CA ARG A 9 -28.53 -6.83 -10.02
C ARG A 9 -28.00 -5.59 -10.75
N PRO A 10 -28.01 -4.38 -10.15
CA PRO A 10 -27.32 -3.25 -10.74
C PRO A 10 -25.82 -3.50 -10.69
N GLY A 11 -25.17 -3.51 -11.85
CA GLY A 11 -23.72 -3.61 -11.97
C GLY A 11 -23.05 -2.43 -11.27
N GLY A 12 -22.15 -2.73 -10.33
CA GLY A 12 -21.36 -1.74 -9.63
C GLY A 12 -20.39 -1.05 -10.58
N SER A 13 -20.66 0.23 -10.85
CA SER A 13 -19.84 1.17 -11.63
C SER A 13 -18.40 1.27 -11.10
N PRO A 14 -17.44 1.74 -11.92
CA PRO A 14 -16.17 2.24 -11.40
C PRO A 14 -16.47 3.22 -10.28
N SER A 15 -15.78 3.06 -9.15
CA SER A 15 -15.98 3.77 -7.87
C SER A 15 -16.72 5.11 -8.03
N ALA A 16 -17.91 5.21 -7.44
CA ALA A 16 -18.67 6.45 -7.46
C ALA A 16 -17.79 7.58 -6.90
N ARG A 17 -17.76 8.71 -7.62
CA ARG A 17 -17.02 9.91 -7.18
C ARG A 17 -17.40 10.20 -5.73
N GLY A 18 -16.45 10.08 -4.80
CA GLY A 18 -16.68 10.37 -3.38
C GLY A 18 -16.78 9.20 -2.43
N GLU A 19 -16.49 7.97 -2.85
CA GLU A 19 -16.38 6.81 -1.94
C GLU A 19 -14.93 6.48 -1.57
N VAL A 20 -14.71 5.97 -0.35
CA VAL A 20 -13.42 5.42 0.10
C VAL A 20 -13.62 4.13 0.90
N PHE A 21 -12.82 3.12 0.61
CA PHE A 21 -12.91 1.79 1.23
C PHE A 21 -11.81 1.60 2.27
N LEU A 22 -12.21 1.32 3.51
CA LEU A 22 -11.29 0.99 4.59
C LEU A 22 -10.85 -0.46 4.44
N GLN A 23 -9.54 -0.70 4.39
CA GLN A 23 -8.94 -2.02 4.15
C GLN A 23 -8.07 -2.42 5.34
N PRO A 24 -8.56 -3.30 6.24
CA PRO A 24 -7.78 -3.81 7.36
C PRO A 24 -6.51 -4.53 6.90
N ALA A 25 -5.45 -4.48 7.70
CA ALA A 25 -4.11 -4.93 7.29
C ALA A 25 -4.08 -6.39 6.81
N ALA A 26 -4.73 -7.29 7.55
CA ALA A 26 -4.76 -8.73 7.25
C ALA A 26 -5.89 -9.14 6.29
N ALA A 27 -6.85 -8.26 5.98
CA ALA A 27 -8.00 -8.62 5.16
C ALA A 27 -7.63 -8.66 3.68
N THR A 28 -7.95 -9.74 2.96
CA THR A 28 -7.74 -9.78 1.51
C THR A 28 -8.50 -8.66 0.79
N GLY A 29 -9.74 -8.38 1.18
CA GLY A 29 -10.57 -7.37 0.51
C GLY A 29 -11.23 -7.90 -0.77
N PRO A 30 -11.94 -7.04 -1.53
CA PRO A 30 -12.69 -7.46 -2.71
C PRO A 30 -11.79 -7.72 -3.92
N ASP A 31 -12.23 -8.65 -4.77
CA ASP A 31 -11.68 -8.91 -6.11
C ASP A 31 -10.14 -9.08 -6.14
N PRO A 32 -9.54 -10.01 -5.37
CA PRO A 32 -8.09 -10.13 -5.28
C PRO A 32 -7.46 -10.64 -6.58
N PHE A 33 -6.29 -10.10 -6.93
CA PHE A 33 -5.47 -10.65 -8.00
C PHE A 33 -4.92 -12.03 -7.60
N THR A 34 -4.44 -12.18 -6.37
CA THR A 34 -3.85 -13.43 -5.87
C THR A 34 -4.28 -13.72 -4.45
N GLU A 35 -4.02 -14.95 -3.98
CA GLU A 35 -3.97 -15.20 -2.54
C GLU A 35 -2.94 -14.28 -1.86
N SER A 36 -3.04 -14.16 -0.53
CA SER A 36 -2.12 -13.35 0.26
C SER A 36 -0.68 -13.84 0.11
N THR A 37 0.21 -12.91 -0.18
CA THR A 37 1.68 -13.06 -0.19
C THR A 37 2.33 -12.31 0.97
N ALA A 38 1.56 -11.70 1.86
CA ALA A 38 2.09 -11.13 3.09
C ALA A 38 2.73 -12.24 3.95
N ALA A 39 3.92 -11.98 4.48
CA ALA A 39 4.57 -12.92 5.39
C ALA A 39 3.73 -13.09 6.65
N ARG A 40 3.62 -14.34 7.16
CA ARG A 40 2.82 -14.67 8.35
C ARG A 40 3.27 -13.95 9.63
N GLU A 41 4.51 -13.49 9.66
CA GLU A 41 5.13 -12.72 10.74
C GLU A 41 4.91 -11.20 10.60
N ALA A 42 4.01 -10.75 9.71
CA ALA A 42 3.60 -9.35 9.68
C ALA A 42 2.95 -8.97 11.03
N VAL A 43 3.75 -8.28 11.84
CA VAL A 43 3.49 -7.88 13.22
C VAL A 43 2.31 -6.90 13.26
N PRO A 44 1.51 -6.86 14.34
CA PRO A 44 0.58 -5.75 14.57
C PRO A 44 1.28 -4.38 14.41
N PRO A 45 0.53 -3.35 13.99
CA PRO A 45 1.08 -2.04 13.71
C PRO A 45 1.92 -1.51 14.88
N PRO A 46 3.06 -0.84 14.61
CA PRO A 46 3.97 -0.40 15.65
C PRO A 46 3.32 0.57 16.63
N GLN A 47 3.68 0.44 17.92
CA GLN A 47 3.30 1.38 18.98
C GLN A 47 4.08 2.71 18.93
N SER A 48 5.17 2.75 18.16
CA SER A 48 5.97 3.96 17.98
C SER A 48 5.37 4.84 16.88
N PRO A 49 5.28 6.17 17.07
CA PRO A 49 4.71 7.06 16.06
C PRO A 49 5.54 7.03 14.77
N ALA A 50 4.85 6.99 13.63
CA ALA A 50 5.45 7.21 12.32
C ALA A 50 5.95 8.67 12.22
N PRO A 51 6.85 8.99 11.28
CA PRO A 51 7.26 10.36 11.02
C PRO A 51 6.02 11.24 10.80
N SER A 52 6.01 12.41 11.43
CA SER A 52 4.96 13.39 11.17
C SER A 52 5.17 14.01 9.77
N PRO A 53 4.10 14.38 9.05
CA PRO A 53 4.19 15.13 7.79
C PRO A 53 4.89 16.48 8.02
N GLN A 54 6.21 16.53 7.86
CA GLN A 54 6.99 17.76 7.91
C GLN A 54 7.14 18.27 6.47
N GLY A 55 6.63 19.47 6.19
CA GLY A 55 6.72 20.08 4.86
C GLY A 55 5.58 19.72 3.91
N ALA A 56 4.33 19.70 4.38
CA ALA A 56 3.17 19.67 3.48
C ALA A 56 3.14 20.97 2.65
N THR A 57 3.46 20.89 1.36
CA THR A 57 3.08 21.95 0.42
C THR A 57 1.55 21.94 0.32
N PRO A 58 0.84 23.06 0.57
CA PRO A 58 -0.60 23.10 0.44
C PRO A 58 -0.99 22.78 -1.00
N GLY A 59 -1.61 21.62 -1.22
CA GLY A 59 -2.35 21.37 -2.44
C GLY A 59 -3.53 22.34 -2.50
N THR A 60 -3.60 23.17 -3.54
CA THR A 60 -4.72 24.08 -3.76
C THR A 60 -5.97 23.29 -4.14
N GLY A 61 -6.75 22.86 -3.15
CA GLY A 61 -8.02 22.16 -3.33
C GLY A 61 -8.51 21.47 -2.05
N ALA A 62 -9.84 21.37 -1.90
CA ALA A 62 -10.56 20.88 -0.73
C ALA A 62 -9.84 19.78 0.09
N THR A 63 -9.59 20.07 1.37
CA THR A 63 -8.99 19.22 2.39
C THR A 63 -7.74 18.45 1.92
N ALA A 64 -6.60 19.15 1.85
CA ALA A 64 -5.31 18.54 1.55
C ALA A 64 -5.03 17.38 2.53
N THR A 65 -5.09 16.15 2.03
CA THR A 65 -4.62 14.98 2.79
C THR A 65 -3.12 15.18 3.02
N ARG A 66 -2.65 15.01 4.27
CA ARG A 66 -1.24 15.22 4.59
C ARG A 66 -0.38 14.26 3.78
N SER A 67 0.68 14.79 3.17
CA SER A 67 1.63 14.01 2.38
C SER A 67 2.92 13.80 3.15
N ILE A 68 3.47 12.58 3.11
CA ILE A 68 4.80 12.25 3.63
C ILE A 68 5.66 11.79 2.45
N SER A 69 6.91 12.24 2.36
CA SER A 69 7.87 11.74 1.37
C SER A 69 8.12 10.24 1.56
N GLY A 70 8.11 9.47 0.48
CA GLY A 70 8.45 8.04 0.48
C GLY A 70 9.88 7.74 0.92
N ALA A 71 10.75 8.76 1.02
CA ALA A 71 12.10 8.64 1.58
C ALA A 71 12.17 8.88 3.10
N ALA A 72 11.06 9.28 3.75
CA ALA A 72 11.08 9.68 5.16
C ALA A 72 11.58 8.52 6.05
N PRO A 73 12.68 8.71 6.81
CA PRO A 73 13.22 7.66 7.65
C PRO A 73 12.18 7.18 8.66
N GLY A 74 11.94 5.87 8.67
CA GLY A 74 10.94 5.28 9.54
C GLY A 74 9.49 5.43 9.10
N LEU A 75 9.20 5.90 7.90
CA LEU A 75 7.85 5.81 7.35
C LEU A 75 7.33 4.36 7.33
N TYR A 76 8.24 3.42 7.10
CA TYR A 76 7.93 2.00 7.01
C TYR A 76 8.43 1.22 8.22
N GLY A 77 7.73 0.11 8.47
CA GLY A 77 8.12 -0.92 9.40
C GLY A 77 8.45 -2.23 8.68
N GLY A 78 8.98 -3.18 9.42
CA GLY A 78 9.35 -4.50 8.90
C GLY A 78 10.18 -5.24 9.93
N THR A 79 10.34 -6.54 9.77
CA THR A 79 11.24 -7.33 10.63
C THR A 79 12.58 -7.47 9.91
N ARG A 80 13.68 -7.23 10.63
CA ARG A 80 15.03 -7.33 10.07
C ARG A 80 15.28 -8.74 9.54
N SER A 81 15.86 -8.83 8.35
CA SER A 81 16.16 -10.10 7.68
C SER A 81 14.95 -10.97 7.36
N VAL A 82 13.75 -10.38 7.39
CA VAL A 82 12.50 -11.03 7.02
C VAL A 82 11.75 -10.15 6.02
N THR A 83 11.35 -10.74 4.90
CA THR A 83 10.52 -10.04 3.93
C THR A 83 9.09 -9.86 4.46
N SER A 84 8.49 -8.69 4.26
CA SER A 84 7.07 -8.48 4.57
C SER A 84 6.14 -9.07 3.49
N CYS A 85 6.68 -9.35 2.30
CA CYS A 85 5.93 -9.88 1.16
C CYS A 85 6.76 -10.92 0.38
N ASP A 86 6.22 -12.11 0.21
CA ASP A 86 6.81 -13.17 -0.63
C ASP A 86 6.66 -12.81 -2.12
N VAL A 87 7.66 -12.09 -2.64
CA VAL A 87 7.70 -11.62 -4.04
C VAL A 87 7.72 -12.79 -5.02
N ASP A 88 8.45 -13.87 -4.73
CA ASP A 88 8.51 -15.01 -5.63
C ASP A 88 7.16 -15.75 -5.71
N ARG A 89 6.43 -15.85 -4.59
CA ARG A 89 5.05 -16.35 -4.59
C ARG A 89 4.12 -15.46 -5.40
N GLN A 90 4.25 -14.14 -5.29
CA GLN A 90 3.46 -13.21 -6.10
C GLN A 90 3.72 -13.41 -7.59
N ILE A 91 5.00 -13.54 -7.98
CA ILE A 91 5.42 -13.79 -9.36
C ILE A 91 4.83 -15.11 -9.86
N ARG A 92 4.94 -16.20 -9.09
CA ARG A 92 4.36 -17.50 -9.47
C ARG A 92 2.84 -17.41 -9.66
N ALA A 93 2.14 -16.76 -8.74
CA ALA A 93 0.69 -16.63 -8.78
C ALA A 93 0.20 -15.84 -9.99
N LEU A 94 0.85 -14.72 -10.33
CA LEU A 94 0.50 -13.95 -11.53
C LEU A 94 0.91 -14.68 -12.82
N SER A 95 2.07 -15.35 -12.83
CA SER A 95 2.54 -16.08 -14.03
C SER A 95 1.65 -17.27 -14.38
N ALA A 96 0.99 -17.88 -13.40
CA ALA A 96 0.03 -18.96 -13.60
C ALA A 96 -1.30 -18.48 -14.21
N GLU A 97 -1.58 -17.17 -14.19
CA GLU A 97 -2.87 -16.59 -14.57
C GLU A 97 -2.66 -15.45 -15.59
N PRO A 98 -2.46 -15.76 -16.90
CA PRO A 98 -2.08 -14.76 -17.90
C PRO A 98 -3.04 -13.57 -18.01
N ALA A 99 -4.35 -13.80 -17.84
CA ALA A 99 -5.36 -12.74 -17.87
C ALA A 99 -5.20 -11.76 -16.68
N LYS A 100 -4.92 -12.29 -15.49
CA LYS A 100 -4.62 -11.46 -14.31
C LYS A 100 -3.27 -10.76 -14.45
N ASN A 101 -2.24 -11.43 -14.96
CA ASN A 101 -0.95 -10.78 -15.23
C ASN A 101 -1.10 -9.60 -16.21
N GLY A 102 -1.89 -9.77 -17.27
CA GLY A 102 -2.19 -8.70 -18.23
C GLY A 102 -2.89 -7.50 -17.58
N ALA A 103 -3.92 -7.74 -16.79
CA ALA A 103 -4.63 -6.68 -16.07
C ALA A 103 -3.75 -6.00 -15.00
N PHE A 104 -2.92 -6.77 -14.30
CA PHE A 104 -1.97 -6.27 -13.30
C PHE A 104 -0.97 -5.32 -13.95
N ALA A 105 -0.38 -5.75 -15.06
CA ALA A 105 0.57 -4.97 -15.83
C ALA A 105 -0.06 -3.68 -16.39
N SER A 106 -1.29 -3.79 -16.91
CA SER A 106 -2.05 -2.64 -17.42
C SER A 106 -2.30 -1.58 -16.34
N ALA A 107 -2.68 -1.99 -15.12
CA ALA A 107 -2.90 -1.06 -14.00
C ALA A 107 -1.64 -0.29 -13.60
N LEU A 108 -0.46 -0.88 -13.81
CA LEU A 108 0.83 -0.27 -13.48
C LEU A 108 1.52 0.40 -14.68
N GLY A 109 0.92 0.34 -15.87
CA GLY A 109 1.51 0.91 -17.09
C GLY A 109 2.77 0.19 -17.58
N ILE A 110 2.92 -1.10 -17.26
CA ILE A 110 4.08 -1.92 -17.66
C ILE A 110 3.66 -3.02 -18.64
N ARG A 111 4.64 -3.63 -19.31
CA ARG A 111 4.38 -4.79 -20.18
C ARG A 111 4.18 -6.06 -19.34
N PRO A 112 3.27 -6.98 -19.72
CA PRO A 112 3.03 -8.22 -18.98
C PRO A 112 4.29 -9.07 -18.74
N GLN A 113 5.21 -9.08 -19.70
CA GLN A 113 6.47 -9.83 -19.62
C GLN A 113 7.46 -9.20 -18.63
N SER A 114 7.28 -7.92 -18.28
CA SER A 114 8.12 -7.20 -17.33
C SER A 114 7.70 -7.39 -15.86
N VAL A 115 6.52 -7.98 -15.60
CA VAL A 115 5.98 -8.14 -14.23
C VAL A 115 6.96 -8.86 -13.28
N PRO A 116 7.62 -9.97 -13.65
CA PRO A 116 8.57 -10.62 -12.74
C PRO A 116 9.76 -9.76 -12.36
N ALA A 117 10.36 -9.06 -13.34
CA ALA A 117 11.49 -8.18 -13.09
C ALA A 117 11.09 -6.95 -12.26
N TYR A 118 9.93 -6.38 -12.57
CA TYR A 118 9.35 -5.26 -11.83
C TYR A 118 9.09 -5.62 -10.38
N LEU A 119 8.44 -6.75 -10.09
CA LEU A 119 8.17 -7.17 -8.71
C LEU A 119 9.45 -7.38 -7.90
N ARG A 120 10.53 -7.89 -8.51
CA ARG A 120 11.83 -8.05 -7.85
C ARG A 120 12.57 -6.73 -7.61
N SER A 121 12.24 -5.66 -8.34
CA SER A 121 12.84 -4.34 -8.10
C SER A 121 12.16 -3.57 -6.97
N LEU A 122 10.99 -4.03 -6.50
CA LEU A 122 10.27 -3.40 -5.40
C LEU A 122 10.80 -3.86 -4.04
N THR A 123 10.66 -2.99 -3.05
CA THR A 123 11.11 -3.26 -1.67
C THR A 123 9.91 -3.67 -0.80
N PRO A 124 9.94 -4.84 -0.14
CA PRO A 124 8.87 -5.26 0.77
C PRO A 124 8.97 -4.56 2.11
N VAL A 125 7.86 -3.95 2.54
CA VAL A 125 7.75 -3.19 3.79
C VAL A 125 6.35 -3.29 4.39
N GLN A 126 6.16 -2.81 5.62
CA GLN A 126 4.87 -2.61 6.26
C GLN A 126 4.59 -1.11 6.46
N LEU A 127 3.36 -0.69 6.21
CA LEU A 127 2.92 0.68 6.49
C LEU A 127 2.90 0.92 8.01
N ARG A 128 3.37 2.08 8.48
CA ARG A 128 3.26 2.48 9.89
C ARG A 128 2.14 3.47 10.18
N THR A 129 1.45 3.91 9.14
CA THR A 129 0.37 4.88 9.20
C THR A 129 -0.73 4.47 8.23
N ASP A 130 -1.95 4.91 8.50
CA ASP A 130 -3.08 4.68 7.61
C ASP A 130 -2.86 5.47 6.31
N THR A 131 -2.87 4.80 5.16
CA THR A 131 -2.40 5.37 3.89
C THR A 131 -3.48 5.32 2.81
N ARG A 132 -3.70 6.45 2.15
CA ARG A 132 -4.55 6.55 0.96
C ARG A 132 -3.86 6.03 -0.29
N VAL A 133 -4.58 5.22 -1.05
CA VAL A 133 -4.15 4.69 -2.35
C VAL A 133 -5.34 4.57 -3.30
N THR A 134 -5.05 4.44 -4.60
CA THR A 134 -5.95 3.76 -5.53
C THR A 134 -5.60 2.28 -5.52
N ASN A 135 -6.51 1.41 -5.09
CA ASN A 135 -6.35 -0.04 -5.14
C ASN A 135 -7.12 -0.58 -6.35
N HIS A 136 -6.60 -1.60 -7.03
CA HIS A 136 -7.25 -2.18 -8.20
C HIS A 136 -7.65 -3.63 -7.95
N GLY A 137 -8.95 -3.90 -7.94
CA GLY A 137 -9.47 -5.27 -7.93
C GLY A 137 -9.49 -5.87 -9.34
N TYR A 138 -9.46 -7.19 -9.45
CA TYR A 138 -9.62 -7.91 -10.72
C TYR A 138 -11.07 -8.34 -10.92
N ARG A 139 -11.77 -7.69 -11.86
CA ARG A 139 -13.19 -7.96 -12.15
C ARG A 139 -13.42 -7.90 -13.65
N ASP A 140 -14.19 -8.84 -14.18
CA ASP A 140 -14.57 -8.88 -15.60
C ASP A 140 -13.37 -8.78 -16.56
N GLY A 141 -12.28 -9.48 -16.22
CA GLY A 141 -11.06 -9.53 -17.06
C GLY A 141 -10.13 -8.32 -16.93
N LYS A 142 -10.47 -7.31 -16.12
CA LYS A 142 -9.73 -6.04 -16.04
C LYS A 142 -9.41 -5.62 -14.60
N ALA A 143 -8.40 -4.77 -14.48
CA ALA A 143 -8.13 -4.03 -13.26
C ALA A 143 -9.16 -2.91 -13.09
N THR A 144 -9.85 -2.87 -11.95
CA THR A 144 -10.85 -1.84 -11.63
C THR A 144 -10.41 -1.06 -10.40
N GLY A 145 -10.08 0.22 -10.61
CA GLY A 145 -9.62 1.11 -9.56
C GLY A 145 -10.73 1.56 -8.59
N TYR A 146 -10.39 1.61 -7.31
CA TYR A 146 -11.20 2.21 -6.26
C TYR A 146 -10.31 2.89 -5.22
N GLN A 147 -10.86 3.92 -4.57
CA GLN A 147 -10.14 4.63 -3.52
C GLN A 147 -10.17 3.84 -2.23
N ALA A 148 -8.99 3.68 -1.60
CA ALA A 148 -8.86 2.92 -0.36
C ALA A 148 -8.02 3.66 0.68
N VAL A 149 -8.29 3.37 1.96
CA VAL A 149 -7.37 3.59 3.07
C VAL A 149 -6.86 2.23 3.52
N LEU A 150 -5.56 2.02 3.42
CA LEU A 150 -4.88 0.85 3.95
C LEU A 150 -4.54 1.09 5.41
N GLN A 151 -4.92 0.18 6.30
CA GLN A 151 -4.57 0.24 7.72
C GLN A 151 -3.05 0.16 7.91
N ALA A 152 -2.51 0.87 8.90
CA ALA A 152 -1.17 0.60 9.42
C ALA A 152 -0.96 -0.90 9.72
N GLY A 153 0.22 -1.43 9.42
CA GLY A 153 0.54 -2.86 9.45
C GLY A 153 0.28 -3.57 8.12
N THR A 154 -0.34 -2.92 7.12
CA THR A 154 -0.49 -3.52 5.79
C THR A 154 0.88 -3.73 5.14
N ALA A 155 1.18 -4.98 4.75
CA ALA A 155 2.35 -5.31 3.96
C ALA A 155 2.18 -4.87 2.49
N VAL A 156 3.17 -4.13 1.99
CA VAL A 156 3.18 -3.58 0.62
C VAL A 156 4.55 -3.72 -0.03
N LEU A 157 4.57 -3.71 -1.36
CA LEU A 157 5.80 -3.53 -2.15
C LEU A 157 5.89 -2.06 -2.58
N ILE A 158 6.99 -1.38 -2.24
CA ILE A 158 7.25 0.01 -2.61
C ILE A 158 8.27 0.13 -3.75
N ASP A 159 8.15 1.15 -4.58
CA ASP A 159 9.11 1.44 -5.64
C ASP A 159 10.37 2.18 -5.13
N ASP A 160 11.24 2.58 -6.06
CA ASP A 160 12.49 3.28 -5.81
C ASP A 160 12.31 4.71 -5.29
N ARG A 161 11.07 5.22 -5.23
CA ARG A 161 10.69 6.50 -4.62
C ARG A 161 9.88 6.32 -3.34
N GLY A 162 9.69 5.09 -2.89
CA GLY A 162 8.93 4.72 -1.69
C GLY A 162 7.41 4.60 -1.91
N VAL A 163 6.89 4.77 -3.11
CA VAL A 163 5.43 4.74 -3.31
C VAL A 163 4.92 3.30 -3.26
N PRO A 164 3.84 2.97 -2.50
CA PRO A 164 3.23 1.65 -2.52
C PRO A 164 2.69 1.28 -3.91
N ARG A 165 3.13 0.14 -4.44
CA ARG A 165 2.77 -0.37 -5.79
C ARG A 165 2.00 -1.68 -5.77
N VAL A 166 2.10 -2.47 -4.70
CA VAL A 166 1.36 -3.73 -4.56
C VAL A 166 0.93 -3.91 -3.11
N ARG A 167 -0.31 -4.35 -2.88
CA ARG A 167 -0.77 -4.78 -1.55
C ARG A 167 -0.67 -6.29 -1.42
N CYS A 168 0.14 -6.77 -0.51
CA CYS A 168 0.50 -8.20 -0.44
C CYS A 168 -0.64 -9.08 0.07
N ALA A 169 -1.61 -8.54 0.81
CA ALA A 169 -2.78 -9.29 1.29
C ALA A 169 -3.73 -9.77 0.16
N CYS A 170 -3.65 -9.18 -1.04
CA CYS A 170 -4.49 -9.52 -2.20
C CYS A 170 -3.77 -9.55 -3.55
N GLY A 171 -2.47 -9.20 -3.59
CA GLY A 171 -1.70 -9.09 -4.83
C GLY A 171 -2.11 -7.94 -5.74
N ASN A 172 -2.98 -7.04 -5.27
CA ASN A 172 -3.54 -5.98 -6.11
C ASN A 172 -2.49 -4.91 -6.42
N PRO A 173 -2.43 -4.41 -7.68
CA PRO A 173 -1.60 -3.26 -8.00
C PRO A 173 -2.20 -1.99 -7.39
N LEU A 174 -1.32 -1.12 -6.91
CA LEU A 174 -1.65 0.14 -6.26
C LEU A 174 -1.19 1.31 -7.14
N GLY A 175 -2.01 2.36 -7.16
CA GLY A 175 -1.70 3.64 -7.78
C GLY A 175 -1.86 4.79 -6.79
N PRO A 176 -1.44 6.01 -7.18
CA PRO A 176 -1.64 7.20 -6.37
C PRO A 176 -3.13 7.41 -6.08
N PRO A 177 -3.51 7.91 -4.90
CA PRO A 177 -4.89 8.26 -4.62
C PRO A 177 -5.34 9.42 -5.51
N VAL A 178 -6.64 9.48 -5.80
CA VAL A 178 -7.25 10.61 -6.52
C VAL A 178 -7.98 11.52 -5.54
N ALA A 179 -8.18 12.77 -5.94
CA ALA A 179 -8.94 13.74 -5.15
C ALA A 179 -10.35 13.20 -4.84
N LEU A 180 -10.77 13.35 -3.59
CA LEU A 180 -12.14 13.08 -3.13
C LEU A 180 -12.75 14.37 -2.54
N PRO A 181 -14.08 14.44 -2.40
CA PRO A 181 -14.74 15.45 -1.58
C PRO A 181 -14.19 15.45 -0.15
N ALA A 182 -14.39 16.56 0.57
CA ALA A 182 -13.88 16.75 1.93
C ALA A 182 -14.32 15.66 2.93
N ASP A 183 -15.55 15.15 2.79
CA ASP A 183 -16.06 14.02 3.58
C ASP A 183 -16.54 12.90 2.65
N PRO A 184 -15.63 12.03 2.18
CA PRO A 184 -16.02 10.92 1.32
C PRO A 184 -16.81 9.88 2.11
N LYS A 185 -17.78 9.26 1.45
CA LYS A 185 -18.52 8.14 2.02
C LYS A 185 -17.57 6.97 2.28
N ARG A 186 -17.46 6.58 3.55
CA ARG A 186 -16.58 5.50 4.00
C ARG A 186 -17.31 4.15 3.94
N HIS A 187 -16.63 3.15 3.40
CA HIS A 187 -17.10 1.76 3.31
C HIS A 187 -16.17 0.82 4.06
N GLY A 188 -16.75 -0.21 4.68
CA GLY A 188 -16.02 -1.16 5.53
C GLY A 188 -16.03 -0.74 7.00
N ARG A 189 -15.55 -1.64 7.86
CA ARG A 189 -15.51 -1.41 9.31
C ARG A 189 -14.23 -0.65 9.68
N PRO A 190 -14.32 0.53 10.32
CA PRO A 190 -13.13 1.20 10.85
C PRO A 190 -12.52 0.38 11.98
N TRP A 191 -11.19 0.39 12.06
CA TRP A 191 -10.44 -0.13 13.21
C TRP A 191 -10.44 0.90 14.36
N SER A 192 -10.12 0.47 15.57
CA SER A 192 -10.20 1.30 16.78
C SER A 192 -9.31 2.56 16.72
N SER A 193 -8.16 2.48 16.05
CA SER A 193 -7.25 3.62 15.85
C SER A 193 -7.48 4.41 14.57
N TYR A 194 -8.52 4.10 13.78
CA TYR A 194 -8.78 4.82 12.53
C TYR A 194 -9.20 6.26 12.82
N GLN A 195 -8.42 7.20 12.33
CA GLN A 195 -8.71 8.63 12.42
C GLN A 195 -8.62 9.24 11.02
N PRO A 196 -9.74 9.68 10.40
CA PRO A 196 -9.73 10.26 9.06
C PRO A 196 -8.73 11.41 8.88
N SER A 197 -8.52 12.22 9.92
CA SER A 197 -7.57 13.34 9.94
C SER A 197 -6.10 12.91 9.93
N GLU A 198 -5.80 11.69 10.36
CA GLU A 198 -4.45 11.11 10.43
C GLU A 198 -4.07 10.29 9.21
N VAL A 199 -5.00 10.09 8.26
CA VAL A 199 -4.69 9.37 7.02
C VAL A 199 -3.75 10.22 6.16
N VAL A 200 -2.71 9.57 5.63
CA VAL A 200 -1.70 10.24 4.80
C VAL A 200 -1.71 9.75 3.35
N VAL A 201 -1.07 10.53 2.49
CA VAL A 201 -0.59 10.09 1.17
C VAL A 201 0.93 9.95 1.25
N ILE A 202 1.45 8.86 0.71
CA ILE A 202 2.90 8.73 0.50
C ILE A 202 3.22 9.33 -0.87
N ALA A 203 3.89 10.47 -0.86
CA ALA A 203 4.36 11.15 -2.06
C ALA A 203 5.69 10.53 -2.52
N PRO A 204 5.95 10.45 -3.84
CA PRO A 204 7.25 9.98 -4.32
C PRO A 204 8.37 10.88 -3.82
N SER A 205 9.47 10.28 -3.39
CA SER A 205 10.72 11.00 -3.14
C SER A 205 11.21 11.73 -4.41
N GLU A 206 11.76 12.93 -4.27
CA GLU A 206 12.33 13.72 -5.37
C GLU A 206 13.56 13.05 -6.01
N THR A 207 14.29 12.27 -5.22
CA THR A 207 15.42 11.46 -5.67
C THR A 207 15.14 9.97 -5.49
N VAL A 208 15.87 9.15 -6.25
CA VAL A 208 15.87 7.70 -6.06
C VAL A 208 16.36 7.38 -4.65
N VAL A 209 15.59 6.56 -3.94
CA VAL A 209 15.95 6.01 -2.64
C VAL A 209 16.73 4.72 -2.86
N HIS A 210 17.97 4.70 -2.41
CA HIS A 210 18.82 3.51 -2.49
C HIS A 210 18.66 2.60 -1.28
N LYS A 211 18.35 3.19 -0.12
CA LYS A 211 18.15 2.49 1.14
C LYS A 211 16.99 3.07 1.90
N PHE A 212 16.13 2.21 2.43
CA PHE A 212 15.03 2.62 3.28
C PHE A 212 15.38 2.35 4.74
N VAL A 213 15.25 3.37 5.60
CA VAL A 213 15.37 3.20 7.05
C VAL A 213 14.02 2.71 7.60
N ILE A 214 14.01 1.48 8.10
CA ILE A 214 12.82 0.74 8.51
C ILE A 214 12.84 0.53 10.02
N TYR A 215 11.68 0.69 10.66
CA TYR A 215 11.48 0.39 12.07
C TYR A 215 11.11 -1.07 12.29
N ASP A 216 11.86 -1.77 13.13
CA ASP A 216 11.52 -3.11 13.60
C ASP A 216 10.67 -3.06 14.88
N PRO A 217 9.37 -3.42 14.84
CA PRO A 217 8.52 -3.41 16.00
C PRO A 217 8.82 -4.53 17.00
N HIS A 218 9.45 -5.64 16.60
CA HIS A 218 9.81 -6.72 17.52
C HIS A 218 10.97 -6.30 18.42
N ASP A 219 12.06 -5.85 17.79
CA ASP A 219 13.28 -5.50 18.52
C ASP A 219 13.32 -4.03 18.97
N ARG A 220 12.36 -3.22 18.51
CA ARG A 220 12.29 -1.76 18.74
C ARG A 220 13.57 -1.06 18.27
N ARG A 221 14.10 -1.53 17.14
CA ARG A 221 15.36 -1.08 16.52
C ARG A 221 15.13 -0.61 15.10
N TRP A 222 16.19 -0.07 14.51
CA TRP A 222 16.18 0.45 13.14
C TRP A 222 17.16 -0.34 12.29
N PHE A 223 16.80 -0.54 11.03
CA PHE A 223 17.70 -1.12 10.04
C PHE A 223 17.52 -0.42 8.69
N GLU A 224 18.56 -0.47 7.87
CA GLU A 224 18.47 -0.10 6.46
C GLU A 224 18.21 -1.35 5.61
N ARG A 225 17.29 -1.24 4.66
CA ARG A 225 17.06 -2.24 3.60
C ARG A 225 17.40 -1.62 2.26
N ASP A 226 18.24 -2.29 1.50
CA ASP A 226 18.58 -1.87 0.14
C ASP A 226 17.34 -1.95 -0.77
N ARG A 227 17.21 -1.00 -1.68
CA ARG A 227 16.14 -1.00 -2.68
C ARG A 227 16.13 -2.32 -3.45
N GLY A 228 14.97 -2.97 -3.52
CA GLY A 228 14.79 -4.21 -4.27
C GLY A 228 15.35 -5.46 -3.57
N ASP A 229 15.85 -5.32 -2.33
CA ASP A 229 16.17 -6.46 -1.48
C ASP A 229 14.88 -7.14 -1.01
N HIS A 230 14.23 -7.83 -1.94
CA HIS A 230 12.93 -8.46 -1.74
C HIS A 230 12.97 -9.69 -0.83
N ARG A 231 14.18 -10.16 -0.48
CA ARG A 231 14.41 -11.22 0.51
C ARG A 231 14.78 -10.65 1.88
N GLY A 232 15.29 -9.42 1.95
CA GLY A 232 15.76 -8.78 3.17
C GLY A 232 17.12 -9.29 3.66
N GLU A 233 17.86 -9.99 2.81
CA GLU A 233 19.10 -10.69 3.18
C GLU A 233 20.26 -9.74 3.52
N HIS A 234 20.16 -8.48 3.11
CA HIS A 234 21.23 -7.48 3.23
C HIS A 234 20.95 -6.41 4.29
N ASP A 235 19.91 -6.60 5.12
CA ASP A 235 19.52 -5.62 6.13
C ASP A 235 20.64 -5.32 7.16
N LYS A 236 20.99 -4.04 7.31
CA LYS A 236 22.02 -3.59 8.26
C LYS A 236 21.40 -2.79 9.41
N PRO A 237 21.79 -3.01 10.66
CA PRO A 237 21.27 -2.24 11.77
C PRO A 237 21.79 -0.81 11.68
N VAL A 238 20.95 0.17 12.03
CA VAL A 238 21.31 1.59 12.06
C VAL A 238 20.86 2.22 13.39
N PRO A 239 21.50 3.31 13.83
CA PRO A 239 20.97 4.12 14.92
C PRO A 239 19.58 4.68 14.59
N PRO A 240 18.79 5.09 15.60
CA PRO A 240 17.55 5.81 15.36
C PRO A 240 17.75 7.02 14.45
N PRO A 241 16.85 7.27 13.48
CA PRO A 241 16.95 8.42 12.62
C PRO A 241 16.78 9.70 13.45
N VAL A 242 17.61 10.71 13.16
CA VAL A 242 17.43 12.05 13.71
C VAL A 242 16.23 12.66 12.98
N LEU A 243 15.06 12.63 13.63
CA LEU A 243 13.89 13.32 13.11
C LEU A 243 14.08 14.83 13.32
N PRO A 244 13.75 15.67 12.32
CA PRO A 244 13.64 17.11 12.56
C PRO A 244 12.70 17.35 13.75
N PRO A 245 12.99 18.33 14.63
CA PRO A 245 12.10 18.63 15.74
C PRO A 245 10.70 18.88 15.22
N ALA A 246 9.69 18.26 15.85
CA ALA A 246 8.30 18.55 15.56
C ALA A 246 8.10 20.06 15.77
N THR A 247 7.68 20.76 14.72
CA THR A 247 7.37 22.19 14.83
C THR A 247 6.22 22.29 15.82
N ALA A 248 6.46 22.89 16.99
CA ALA A 248 5.41 23.15 17.96
C ALA A 248 4.40 24.10 17.30
N THR A 249 3.17 23.63 17.11
CA THR A 249 2.01 24.47 16.80
C THR A 249 1.52 25.19 18.04
#